data_AF-A0A1S9D0V7-F1
#
_entry.id   AF-A0A1S9D0V7-F1
#
_cell.length_a   1.000
_cell.length_b   1.000
_cell.length_c   1.000
_cell.angle_alpha   90.00
_cell.angle_beta   90.00
_cell.angle_gamma   90.00
#
_symmetry.space_group_name_H-M   'P 1'
#
loop_
_entity.id
_entity.type
_entity.pdbx_description
1 polymer ?
#
loop_
_entity_poly.entity_id
_entity_poly.type
_entity_poly.pdbx_seq_one_letter_code
_entity_poly.pdbx_strand_id
1 'polypeptide(L)'
;MSESFFINGPVCDTRYAAVRDDELPMSVAARAFVEQIWREAGPYLDSDLREKATRQWRSAYWELYATHALLRNGVALVPRVLRMPRSKGPDLLIHGSRVWIEAVTLSEGNSDVGERGLAHAADSDRTGFKG
;
A
#
# COMPACT_ATOMS: atom_id res chain seq x y z
N MET A 1 5.99 -18.03 17.43
CA MET A 1 6.06 -18.23 15.97
C MET A 1 5.11 -17.22 15.36
N SER A 2 5.54 -16.38 14.42
CA SER A 2 4.62 -15.44 13.76
C SER A 2 3.70 -16.23 12.82
N GLU A 3 2.41 -15.88 12.77
CA GLU A 3 1.47 -16.52 11.86
C GLU A 3 1.86 -16.25 10.40
N SER A 4 1.64 -17.24 9.53
CA SER A 4 1.90 -17.12 8.08
C SER A 4 1.12 -15.94 7.48
N PHE A 5 1.73 -15.18 6.58
CA PHE A 5 1.04 -14.10 5.87
C PHE A 5 -0.13 -14.65 5.03
N PHE A 6 0.08 -15.79 4.38
CA PHE A 6 -0.91 -16.38 3.50
C PHE A 6 -2.02 -17.12 4.27
N ILE A 7 -3.27 -16.81 3.96
CA ILE A 7 -4.46 -17.42 4.54
C ILE A 7 -4.93 -18.53 3.60
N ASN A 8 -5.25 -19.70 4.15
CA ASN A 8 -5.82 -20.81 3.39
C ASN A 8 -7.28 -20.56 3.00
N GLY A 9 -7.73 -21.17 1.90
CA GLY A 9 -9.12 -21.11 1.44
C GLY A 9 -9.35 -20.25 0.21
N PRO A 10 -10.63 -20.01 -0.17
CA PRO A 10 -10.98 -19.22 -1.34
C PRO A 10 -10.51 -17.76 -1.22
N VAL A 11 -10.02 -17.20 -2.32
CA VAL A 11 -9.53 -15.81 -2.40
C VAL A 11 -10.03 -15.16 -3.68
N CYS A 12 -10.15 -13.82 -3.67
CA CYS A 12 -10.69 -13.06 -4.80
C CYS A 12 -9.59 -12.53 -5.74
N ASP A 13 -8.40 -12.22 -5.20
CA ASP A 13 -7.29 -11.69 -5.98
C ASP A 13 -6.45 -12.81 -6.60
N THR A 14 -6.44 -12.90 -7.93
CA THR A 14 -5.71 -13.94 -8.67
C THR A 14 -4.20 -13.84 -8.52
N ARG A 15 -3.66 -12.64 -8.25
CA ARG A 15 -2.22 -12.44 -8.04
C ARG A 15 -1.81 -12.94 -6.65
N TYR A 16 -2.67 -12.71 -5.65
CA TYR A 16 -2.50 -13.34 -4.34
C TYR A 16 -2.49 -14.86 -4.45
N ALA A 17 -3.49 -15.42 -5.15
CA ALA A 17 -3.59 -16.86 -5.37
C ALA A 17 -2.34 -17.42 -6.07
N ALA A 18 -1.87 -16.74 -7.13
CA ALA A 18 -0.68 -17.16 -7.86
C ALA A 18 0.56 -17.19 -6.95
N VAL A 19 0.80 -16.14 -6.15
CA VAL A 19 1.95 -16.16 -5.22
C VAL A 19 1.78 -17.23 -4.14
N ARG A 20 0.56 -17.45 -3.63
CA ARG A 20 0.29 -18.41 -2.56
C ARG A 20 0.41 -19.87 -3.01
N ASP A 21 -0.17 -20.20 -4.16
CA ASP A 21 -0.52 -21.58 -4.54
C ASP A 21 0.36 -22.14 -5.66
N ASP A 22 1.01 -21.30 -6.45
CA ASP A 22 1.82 -21.76 -7.58
C ASP A 22 3.17 -22.34 -7.12
N GLU A 23 3.62 -23.36 -7.84
CA GLU A 23 4.82 -24.14 -7.56
C GLU A 23 5.96 -23.81 -8.53
N LEU A 24 5.77 -22.84 -9.43
CA LEU A 24 6.87 -22.28 -10.21
C LEU A 24 7.95 -21.72 -9.26
N PRO A 25 9.26 -21.91 -9.57
CA PRO A 25 10.35 -21.47 -8.68
C PRO A 25 10.27 -19.98 -8.30
N MET A 26 9.81 -19.13 -9.22
CA MET A 26 9.61 -17.69 -8.97
C MET A 26 8.48 -17.42 -7.96
N SER A 27 7.39 -18.18 -8.02
CA SER A 27 6.24 -18.07 -7.11
C SER A 27 6.62 -18.56 -5.71
N VAL A 28 7.36 -19.66 -5.62
CA VAL A 28 7.93 -20.17 -4.35
C VAL A 28 8.86 -19.14 -3.71
N ALA A 29 9.76 -18.54 -4.49
CA ALA A 29 10.66 -17.50 -4.00
C ALA A 29 9.91 -16.25 -3.53
N ALA A 30 8.91 -15.80 -4.30
CA ALA A 30 8.06 -14.66 -3.94
C ALA A 30 7.28 -14.93 -2.64
N ARG A 31 6.69 -16.12 -2.49
CA ARG A 31 6.00 -16.56 -1.29
C ARG A 31 6.91 -16.56 -0.07
N ALA A 32 8.12 -17.13 -0.20
CA ALA A 32 9.11 -17.12 0.86
C ALA A 32 9.56 -15.70 1.26
N PHE A 33 9.75 -14.82 0.27
CA PHE A 33 10.10 -13.42 0.50
C PHE A 33 8.98 -12.67 1.26
N VAL A 34 7.72 -12.84 0.85
CA VAL A 34 6.57 -12.22 1.52
C VAL A 34 6.45 -12.70 2.96
N GLU A 35 6.63 -14.00 3.21
CA GLU A 35 6.65 -14.56 4.57
C GLU A 35 7.80 -14.00 5.42
N GLN A 36 8.97 -13.77 4.82
CA GLN A 36 10.10 -13.15 5.51
C GLN A 36 9.77 -11.72 5.91
N ILE A 37 9.37 -10.87 4.96
CA ILE A 37 9.12 -9.45 5.26
C ILE A 37 7.93 -9.27 6.20
N TRP A 38 6.94 -10.17 6.18
CA TRP A 38 5.83 -10.18 7.13
C TRP A 38 6.29 -10.38 8.58
N ARG A 39 7.24 -11.28 8.84
CA ARG A 39 7.76 -11.49 10.20
C ARG A 39 8.42 -10.25 10.77
N GLU A 40 9.03 -9.43 9.91
CA GLU A 40 9.74 -8.21 10.31
C GLU A 40 8.80 -7.01 10.42
N ALA A 41 7.90 -6.84 9.45
CA ALA A 41 7.07 -5.65 9.31
C ALA A 41 5.66 -5.79 9.93
N GLY A 42 5.15 -7.02 10.08
CA GLY A 42 3.80 -7.29 10.59
C GLY A 42 3.42 -6.59 11.90
N PRO A 43 4.32 -6.47 12.91
CA PRO A 43 4.01 -5.74 14.15
C PRO A 43 3.69 -4.24 13.97
N TYR A 44 4.05 -3.67 12.82
CA TYR A 44 3.83 -2.26 12.49
C TYR A 44 2.62 -2.04 11.61
N LEU A 45 2.00 -3.10 11.08
CA LEU A 45 0.93 -3.05 10.10
C LEU A 45 -0.44 -3.32 10.74
N ASP A 46 -1.50 -3.02 10.00
CA ASP A 46 -2.85 -3.35 10.43
C ASP A 46 -3.06 -4.87 10.54
N SER A 47 -3.82 -5.29 11.56
CA SER A 47 -4.05 -6.71 11.83
C SER A 47 -4.87 -7.40 10.76
N ASP A 48 -5.68 -6.65 10.00
CA ASP A 48 -6.51 -7.16 8.91
C ASP A 48 -5.79 -7.14 7.54
N LEU A 49 -4.49 -6.81 7.50
CA LEU A 49 -3.72 -6.71 6.26
C LEU A 49 -3.70 -8.04 5.48
N ARG A 50 -3.65 -9.17 6.21
CA ARG A 50 -3.66 -10.51 5.60
C ARG A 50 -4.99 -10.77 4.88
N GLU A 51 -6.10 -10.41 5.53
CA GLU A 51 -7.44 -10.47 4.95
C GLU A 51 -7.59 -9.49 3.79
N LYS A 52 -7.04 -8.27 3.89
CA LYS A 52 -6.98 -7.28 2.80
C LYS A 52 -6.23 -7.82 1.59
N ALA A 53 -5.13 -8.54 1.80
CA ALA A 53 -4.34 -9.11 0.73
C ALA A 53 -5.10 -10.14 -0.13
N THR A 54 -6.06 -10.87 0.45
CA THR A 54 -6.90 -11.85 -0.29
C THR A 54 -7.80 -11.22 -1.37
N ARG A 55 -8.04 -9.90 -1.27
CA ARG A 55 -8.93 -9.13 -2.15
C ARG A 55 -8.25 -7.97 -2.87
N GLN A 56 -7.13 -7.49 -2.33
CA GLN A 56 -6.41 -6.29 -2.80
C GLN A 56 -4.90 -6.52 -2.67
N TRP A 57 -4.37 -7.52 -3.39
CA TRP A 57 -2.99 -7.99 -3.25
C TRP A 57 -1.98 -6.86 -3.38
N ARG A 58 -2.10 -6.05 -4.44
CA ARG A 58 -1.12 -4.99 -4.74
C ARG A 58 -1.00 -3.97 -3.61
N SER A 59 -2.13 -3.48 -3.11
CA SER A 59 -2.14 -2.49 -2.03
C SER A 59 -1.54 -3.07 -0.76
N ALA A 60 -1.97 -4.27 -0.35
CA ALA A 60 -1.43 -4.92 0.85
C ALA A 60 0.07 -5.24 0.72
N TYR A 61 0.51 -5.69 -0.45
CA TYR A 61 1.92 -5.96 -0.72
C TYR A 61 2.77 -4.70 -0.62
N TRP A 62 2.33 -3.58 -1.20
CA TRP A 62 3.10 -2.33 -1.13
C TRP A 62 3.15 -1.74 0.27
N GLU A 63 2.07 -1.84 1.05
CA GLU A 63 2.06 -1.46 2.47
C GLU A 63 3.09 -2.29 3.26
N LEU A 64 3.09 -3.61 3.06
CA LEU A 64 4.05 -4.53 3.67
C LEU A 64 5.50 -4.23 3.26
N TYR A 65 5.73 -4.11 1.95
CA TYR A 65 7.06 -3.87 1.39
C TYR A 65 7.63 -2.51 1.82
N ALA A 66 6.83 -1.45 1.77
CA ALA A 66 7.25 -0.11 2.19
C ALA A 66 7.65 -0.11 3.68
N THR A 67 6.86 -0.78 4.52
CA THR A 67 7.18 -0.94 5.94
C THR A 67 8.51 -1.65 6.16
N HIS A 68 8.70 -2.80 5.50
CA HIS A 68 9.96 -3.55 5.57
C HIS A 68 11.15 -2.69 5.08
N ALA A 69 11.01 -2.00 3.95
CA ALA A 69 12.06 -1.15 3.41
C ALA A 69 12.45 -0.01 4.38
N LEU A 70 11.47 0.64 5.01
CA LEU A 70 11.73 1.69 6.00
C LEU A 70 12.51 1.14 7.21
N LEU A 71 12.06 0.02 7.77
CA LEU A 71 12.73 -0.63 8.90
C LEU A 71 14.17 -1.04 8.56
N ARG A 72 14.38 -1.63 7.37
CA ARG A 72 15.72 -2.04 6.90
C ARG A 72 16.66 -0.87 6.65
N ASN A 73 16.13 0.33 6.42
CA ASN A 73 16.90 1.58 6.29
C ASN A 73 17.02 2.35 7.62
N GLY A 74 16.69 1.73 8.75
CA GLY A 74 16.88 2.33 10.08
C GLY A 74 15.80 3.35 10.48
N VAL A 75 14.69 3.43 9.73
CA VAL A 75 13.55 4.25 10.13
C VAL A 75 12.82 3.55 11.28
N ALA A 76 12.84 4.16 12.46
CA ALA A 76 12.09 3.66 13.60
C ALA A 76 10.59 3.95 13.41
N LEU A 77 9.78 2.90 13.27
CA LEU A 77 8.33 3.01 13.16
C LEU A 77 7.66 2.77 14.52
N VAL A 78 6.46 3.31 14.71
CA VAL A 78 5.63 3.03 15.89
C VAL A 78 4.82 1.75 15.64
N PRO A 79 4.98 0.70 16.48
CA PRO A 79 4.18 -0.53 16.37
C PRO A 79 2.68 -0.24 16.35
N ARG A 80 1.92 -0.99 15.54
CA ARG A 80 0.48 -0.71 15.35
C ARG A 80 -0.30 -0.71 16.65
N VAL A 81 0.01 -1.64 17.55
CA VAL A 81 -0.64 -1.79 18.86
C VAL A 81 -0.51 -0.56 19.77
N LEU A 82 0.49 0.29 19.52
CA LEU A 82 0.74 1.54 20.25
C LEU A 82 0.11 2.77 19.58
N ARG A 83 -0.42 2.64 18.35
CA ARG A 83 -1.04 3.75 17.61
C ARG A 83 -2.50 3.96 18.05
N MET A 84 -2.90 5.23 18.16
CA MET A 84 -4.27 5.65 18.48
C MET A 84 -4.79 6.59 17.39
N PRO A 85 -6.03 6.38 16.88
CA PRO A 85 -6.92 5.25 17.14
C PRO A 85 -6.41 3.94 16.54
N ARG A 86 -6.76 2.81 17.16
CA ARG A 86 -6.26 1.47 16.80
C ARG A 86 -6.76 0.93 15.45
N SER A 87 -7.80 1.52 14.86
CA SER A 87 -8.48 1.01 13.66
C SER A 87 -8.64 2.05 12.55
N LYS A 88 -8.03 3.23 12.68
CA LYS A 88 -8.09 4.31 11.69
C LYS A 88 -6.77 5.07 11.67
N GLY A 89 -6.54 5.76 10.57
CA GLY A 89 -5.37 6.62 10.38
C GLY A 89 -4.40 6.05 9.35
N PRO A 90 -3.33 6.81 9.05
CA PRO A 90 -2.42 6.45 7.98
C PRO A 90 -1.65 5.16 8.27
N ASP A 91 -1.18 4.50 7.21
CA ASP A 91 -0.58 3.17 7.28
C ASP A 91 0.59 3.09 8.27
N LEU A 92 1.46 4.10 8.34
CA LEU A 92 2.67 4.10 9.19
C LEU A 92 2.90 5.42 9.93
N LEU A 93 3.53 5.34 11.10
CA LEU A 93 3.96 6.47 11.91
C LEU A 93 5.44 6.31 12.27
N ILE A 94 6.24 7.35 12.02
CA ILE A 94 7.66 7.38 12.42
C ILE A 94 7.79 7.76 13.90
N HIS A 95 8.48 6.93 14.68
CA HIS A 95 8.73 7.13 16.10
C HIS A 95 9.53 8.42 16.35
N GLY A 96 9.14 9.18 17.38
CA GLY A 96 9.81 10.45 17.74
C GLY A 96 9.52 11.61 16.78
N SER A 97 8.59 11.45 15.84
CA SER A 97 8.15 12.51 14.92
C SER A 97 6.62 12.58 14.84
N ARG A 98 6.10 13.57 14.11
CA ARG A 98 4.68 13.67 13.73
C ARG A 98 4.44 13.30 12.27
N VAL A 99 5.39 12.58 11.65
CA VAL A 99 5.32 12.21 10.23
C VAL A 99 4.56 10.91 10.09
N TRP A 100 3.47 10.97 9.33
CA TRP A 100 2.67 9.82 8.92
C TRP A 100 2.93 9.51 7.45
N ILE A 101 2.90 8.23 7.10
CA ILE A 101 3.09 7.74 5.73
C ILE A 101 1.86 6.94 5.35
N GLU A 102 1.36 7.19 4.15
CA GLU A 102 0.32 6.42 3.48
C GLU A 102 0.92 5.68 2.28
N ALA A 103 0.73 4.36 2.24
CA ALA A 103 1.15 3.50 1.15
C ALA A 103 0.04 3.41 0.09
N VAL A 104 0.10 4.31 -0.89
CA VAL A 104 -0.84 4.30 -2.03
C VAL A 104 -0.32 3.44 -3.17
N THR A 105 -1.22 2.66 -3.79
CA THR A 105 -0.93 1.94 -5.03
C THR A 105 -1.90 2.41 -6.12
N LEU A 106 -1.37 2.70 -7.31
CA LEU A 106 -2.21 3.02 -8.46
C LEU A 106 -3.09 1.81 -8.82
N SER A 107 -4.40 2.05 -8.91
CA SER A 107 -5.31 1.11 -9.55
C SER A 107 -5.16 1.18 -11.07
N GLU A 108 -5.67 0.17 -11.77
CA GLU A 108 -5.89 0.30 -13.21
C GLU A 108 -6.81 1.51 -13.45
N GLY A 109 -6.45 2.36 -14.42
CA GLY A 109 -7.22 3.56 -14.73
C GLY A 109 -8.60 3.15 -15.20
N ASN A 110 -9.64 3.57 -14.46
CA ASN A 110 -10.98 3.49 -14.99
C ASN A 110 -11.12 4.66 -15.97
N SER A 111 -11.26 4.37 -17.26
CA SER A 111 -11.48 5.39 -18.30
C SER A 111 -12.80 6.16 -18.15
N ASP A 112 -13.59 5.85 -17.12
CA ASP A 112 -14.91 6.43 -16.85
C ASP A 112 -14.93 7.60 -15.87
N VAL A 113 -13.77 8.14 -15.46
CA VAL A 113 -13.73 9.45 -14.77
C VAL A 113 -12.95 10.45 -15.62
N GLY A 114 -13.47 10.69 -16.82
CA GLY A 114 -13.31 11.99 -17.45
C GLY A 114 -14.08 13.01 -16.62
N GLU A 115 -13.45 13.57 -15.58
CA GLU A 115 -13.82 14.94 -15.20
C GLU A 115 -13.65 15.78 -16.47
N ARG A 116 -14.77 16.27 -17.01
CA ARG A 116 -14.73 17.36 -17.98
C ARG A 116 -14.09 18.52 -17.26
N GLY A 117 -12.77 18.65 -17.40
CA GLY A 117 -12.08 19.91 -17.17
C GLY A 117 -12.75 20.93 -18.08
N LEU A 118 -13.67 21.71 -17.52
CA LEU A 118 -14.08 22.98 -18.06
C LEU A 118 -12.80 23.79 -18.19
N ALA A 119 -12.23 23.81 -19.40
CA ALA A 119 -11.29 24.82 -19.79
C ALA A 119 -12.07 26.15 -19.74
N HIS A 120 -12.02 26.81 -18.59
CA HIS A 120 -12.26 28.25 -18.56
C HIS A 120 -11.18 28.86 -19.44
N ALA A 121 -11.58 29.24 -20.67
CA ALA A 121 -10.80 30.14 -21.48
C ALA A 121 -10.47 31.34 -20.61
N ALA A 122 -9.19 31.51 -20.31
CA ALA A 122 -8.69 32.73 -19.71
C ALA A 122 -8.92 33.84 -20.74
N ASP A 123 -9.95 34.62 -20.49
CA ASP A 123 -10.13 35.94 -21.06
C ASP A 123 -8.86 36.74 -20.74
N SER A 124 -8.09 37.05 -21.79
CA SER A 124 -6.95 37.94 -21.68
C SER A 124 -7.26 39.18 -22.51
N ASP A 125 -8.02 40.06 -21.88
CA ASP A 125 -7.99 41.49 -22.14
C ASP A 125 -6.53 41.96 -22.12
N ARG A 126 -5.94 42.11 -23.31
CA ARG A 126 -4.77 42.95 -23.54
C ARG A 126 -5.23 44.22 -24.25
N THR A 127 -5.54 45.20 -23.42
CA THR A 127 -5.00 46.57 -23.46
C THR A 127 -4.57 47.07 -24.84
N GLY A 128 -5.31 48.03 -25.37
CA GLY A 128 -4.89 48.80 -26.54
C GLY A 128 -3.61 49.62 -26.30
N PHE A 129 -2.84 49.81 -27.37
CA PHE A 129 -2.08 51.03 -27.61
C PHE A 129 -1.87 51.26 -29.11
N LYS A 130 -1.88 52.55 -29.47
CA LYS A 130 -1.99 53.15 -30.82
C LYS A 130 -0.76 52.92 -31.73
N GLY A 131 -1.05 52.93 -33.03
CA GLY A 131 -0.18 53.32 -34.15
C GLY A 131 -1.05 53.81 -35.29
#